data_AF-A0A2V8PW72-F1
#
_entry.id   AF-A0A2V8PW72-F1
#
_cell.length_a   1.000
_cell.length_b   1.000
_cell.length_c   1.000
_cell.angle_alpha   90.00
_cell.angle_beta   90.00
_cell.angle_gamma   90.00
#
_symmetry.space_group_name_H-M   'P 1'
#
loop_
_entity.id
_entity.type
_entity.pdbx_description
1 polymer ?
#
loop_
_entity_poly.entity_id
_entity_poly.type
_entity_poly.pdbx_seq_one_letter_code
_entity_poly.pdbx_strand_id
1 'polypeptide(L)' 'MKTAVSIPDDVFRKAERLAHRMKKSRSELFSNALAEYVARHAPDHVTEAMDKVCAEVGLGRDEFTSVASRRVLEQVEW' A
#
# COMPACT_ATOMS: atom_id res chain seq x y z
N MET A 1 -2.01 -15.72 -6.53
CA MET A 1 -0.81 -16.55 -6.75
C MET A 1 -0.54 -17.37 -5.50
N LYS A 2 -0.01 -18.61 -5.60
CA LYS A 2 0.40 -19.42 -4.44
C LYS A 2 1.92 -19.56 -4.46
N THR A 3 2.56 -19.20 -3.35
CA THR A 3 4.02 -19.27 -3.19
C THR A 3 4.33 -19.96 -1.88
N ALA A 4 5.24 -20.93 -1.89
CA ALA A 4 5.75 -21.57 -0.68
C ALA A 4 6.95 -20.76 -0.16
N VAL A 5 6.96 -20.47 1.15
CA VAL A 5 8.05 -19.77 1.83
C VAL A 5 8.47 -20.56 3.06
N SER A 6 9.78 -20.57 3.34
CA SER A 6 10.31 -21.13 4.59
C SER A 6 10.31 -20.03 5.65
N ILE A 7 9.75 -20.32 6.82
CA ILE A 7 9.76 -19.43 7.98
C ILE A 7 10.18 -20.20 9.23
N PRO A 8 10.77 -19.53 10.24
CA PRO A 8 11.10 -20.18 11.51
C PRO A 8 9.86 -20.78 12.19
N ASP A 9 10.04 -21.96 12.81
CA ASP A 9 8.99 -22.71 13.50
C ASP A 9 8.29 -21.89 14.60
N ASP A 10 9.06 -21.07 15.33
CA ASP A 10 8.52 -20.26 16.41
C ASP A 10 7.59 -19.16 15.88
N VAL A 11 7.94 -18.54 14.74
CA VAL A 11 7.13 -17.56 14.03
C VAL A 11 5.85 -18.23 13.54
N PHE A 12 5.96 -19.39 12.89
CA PHE A 12 4.79 -20.14 12.43
C PHE A 12 3.83 -20.46 13.59
N ARG A 13 4.33 -20.98 14.71
CA ARG A 13 3.50 -21.29 15.89
C ARG A 13 2.85 -20.05 16.52
N LYS A 14 3.51 -18.90 16.50
CA LYS A 14 2.92 -17.63 16.95
C LYS A 14 1.80 -17.17 16.01
N ALA A 15 2.02 -17.27 14.69
CA ALA A 15 1.03 -16.94 13.67
C ALA A 15 -0.20 -17.84 13.76
N GLU A 16 -0.04 -19.16 13.92
CA GLU A 16 -1.17 -20.11 14.07
C GLU A 16 -2.07 -19.75 15.26
N ARG A 17 -1.45 -19.44 16.40
CA ARG A 17 -2.20 -19.02 17.61
C ARG A 17 -2.95 -17.71 17.38
N LEU A 18 -2.35 -16.78 16.64
CA LEU A 18 -2.99 -15.52 16.30
C LEU A 18 -4.17 -15.73 15.34
N ALA A 19 -3.98 -16.52 14.28
CA ALA A 19 -5.02 -16.85 13.31
C ALA A 19 -6.23 -17.47 14.01
N HIS A 20 -5.99 -18.42 14.92
CA HIS A 20 -7.04 -19.06 15.71
C HIS A 20 -7.81 -18.06 16.58
N ARG A 21 -7.10 -17.19 17.32
CA ARG A 21 -7.75 -16.15 18.15
C ARG A 21 -8.58 -15.17 17.32
N MET A 22 -8.11 -14.83 16.11
CA MET A 22 -8.80 -13.92 15.21
C MET A 22 -9.88 -14.61 14.35
N LYS A 23 -10.05 -15.94 14.47
CA LYS A 23 -10.93 -16.75 13.63
C LYS A 23 -10.65 -16.58 12.13
N LYS A 24 -9.37 -16.39 11.76
CA LYS A 24 -8.93 -16.24 10.36
C LYS A 24 -8.25 -17.51 9.88
N SER A 25 -8.32 -17.74 8.56
CA SER A 25 -7.50 -18.78 7.95
C SER A 25 -6.01 -18.38 7.99
N ARG A 26 -5.13 -19.36 7.95
CA ARG A 26 -3.67 -19.14 7.89
C ARG A 26 -3.28 -18.26 6.72
N SER A 27 -3.80 -18.60 5.54
CA SER A 27 -3.59 -17.84 4.31
C SER A 27 -4.06 -16.39 4.43
N GLU A 28 -5.21 -16.16 5.05
CA GLU A 28 -5.73 -14.81 5.26
C GLU A 28 -4.85 -14.00 6.23
N LEU A 29 -4.41 -14.60 7.33
CA LEU A 29 -3.51 -13.92 8.27
C LEU A 29 -2.20 -13.50 7.58
N PHE A 30 -1.54 -14.43 6.88
CA PHE A 30 -0.29 -14.15 6.16
C PHE A 30 -0.48 -13.12 5.05
N SER A 31 -1.60 -13.20 4.31
CA SER A 31 -1.89 -12.22 3.24
C SER A 31 -2.09 -10.82 3.80
N ASN A 32 -2.84 -10.68 4.90
CA ASN A 32 -3.05 -9.39 5.56
C ASN A 32 -1.74 -8.83 6.11
N ALA A 33 -0.93 -9.66 6.77
CA ALA A 33 0.35 -9.24 7.32
C ALA A 33 1.32 -8.76 6.21
N LEU A 34 1.36 -9.46 5.07
CA LEU A 34 2.18 -9.07 3.94
C LEU A 34 1.69 -7.76 3.30
N ALA A 35 0.38 -7.61 3.10
CA ALA A 35 -0.19 -6.38 2.57
C ALA A 35 0.13 -5.17 3.47
N GLU A 36 -0.03 -5.34 4.79
CA GLU A 36 0.29 -4.31 5.76
C GLU A 36 1.80 -4.00 5.78
N TYR A 37 2.66 -5.02 5.72
CA TYR A 37 4.11 -4.85 5.67
C TYR A 37 4.55 -4.07 4.43
N VAL A 38 4.04 -4.43 3.25
CA VAL A 38 4.32 -3.73 2.00
C VAL A 38 3.83 -2.29 2.08
N ALA A 39 2.60 -2.05 2.53
CA ALA A 39 2.04 -0.71 2.65
C ALA A 39 2.88 0.19 3.59
N ARG A 40 3.39 -0.36 4.71
CA ARG A 40 4.27 0.40 5.63
C ARG A 40 5.63 0.76 5.02
N HIS A 41 6.09 0.04 4.00
CA HIS A 41 7.42 0.23 3.39
C HIS A 41 7.37 0.73 1.95
N ALA A 42 6.18 1.05 1.44
CA ALA A 42 5.98 1.62 0.11
C ALA A 42 5.29 2.98 0.24
N PRO A 43 5.97 4.02 0.76
CA PRO A 43 5.41 5.37 0.89
C PRO A 43 4.91 5.91 -0.46
N ASP A 44 5.56 5.51 -1.55
CA ASP A 44 5.24 5.94 -2.90
C ASP A 44 3.97 5.28 -3.47
N HIS A 45 3.46 4.21 -2.85
CA HIS A 45 2.31 3.48 -3.39
C HIS A 45 1.01 4.31 -3.33
N VAL A 46 0.91 5.27 -2.41
CA VAL A 46 -0.21 6.22 -2.39
C VAL A 46 -0.10 7.20 -3.56
N THR A 47 1.09 7.73 -3.81
CA THR A 47 1.37 8.61 -4.95
C THR A 47 1.13 7.88 -6.26
N GLU A 48 1.67 6.67 -6.44
CA GLU A 48 1.47 5.84 -7.62
C GLU A 48 0.00 5.46 -7.85
N ALA A 49 -0.74 5.14 -6.78
CA ALA A 49 -2.17 4.86 -6.88
C ALA A 49 -2.96 6.12 -7.28
N MET A 50 -2.58 7.28 -6.73
CA MET A 50 -3.20 8.56 -7.09
C MET A 50 -2.89 8.94 -8.54
N ASP A 51 -1.63 8.80 -8.97
CA ASP A 51 -1.19 9.06 -10.34
C ASP A 51 -1.97 8.18 -11.34
N LYS A 52 -2.19 6.91 -11.00
CA LYS A 52 -2.99 6.00 -11.82
C LYS A 52 -4.45 6.45 -11.94
N VAL A 53 -5.08 6.84 -10.83
CA VAL A 53 -6.46 7.37 -10.85
C VAL A 53 -6.53 8.67 -11.66
N CYS A 54 -5.57 9.59 -11.47
CA CYS A 54 -5.49 10.83 -12.25
C CYS A 54 -5.33 10.58 -13.76
N ALA A 55 -4.57 9.54 -14.14
CA ALA A 55 -4.42 9.12 -15.52
C ALA A 55 -5.71 8.51 -16.10
N GLU A 56 -6.43 7.70 -15.32
CA GLU A 56 -7.69 7.07 -15.74
C GLU A 56 -8.86 8.06 -15.85
N VAL A 57 -8.97 8.98 -14.89
CA VAL A 57 -10.03 10.01 -14.88
C VAL A 57 -9.83 11.04 -15.99
N GLY A 58 -8.60 11.15 -16.53
CA GLY A 58 -8.30 12.11 -17.58
C GLY A 58 -8.54 13.52 -17.09
N LEU A 59 -7.77 13.96 -16.09
CA LEU A 59 -7.74 15.36 -15.72
C LEU A 59 -7.29 16.15 -16.94
N GLY A 60 -8.22 16.81 -17.63
CA GLY A 60 -7.91 17.73 -18.71
C GLY A 60 -6.84 18.69 -18.20
N ARG A 61 -5.61 18.57 -18.73
CA ARG A 61 -4.49 19.42 -18.35
C ARG A 61 -4.74 20.80 -18.92
N ASP A 62 -5.54 21.58 -18.21
CA ASP A 62 -5.68 23.00 -18.43
C ASP A 62 -4.39 23.70 -18.01
N GLU A 63 -3.82 24.50 -18.92
CA GLU A 63 -2.53 25.15 -18.74
C GLU A 63 -2.53 26.11 -17.55
N PHE A 64 -3.65 26.82 -17.35
CA PHE A 64 -3.83 27.71 -16.21
C PHE A 64 -3.77 26.94 -14.89
N THR A 65 -4.50 25.84 -14.79
CA THR A 65 -4.53 24.99 -13.59
C THR A 65 -3.13 24.45 -13.25
N SER A 66 -2.36 24.03 -14.25
CA SER A 66 -1.00 23.51 -14.05
C SER A 66 -0.01 24.57 -13.52
N VAL A 67 -0.03 25.77 -14.12
CA VAL A 67 0.85 26.89 -13.70
C VAL A 67 0.47 27.40 -12.31
N ALA A 68 -0.83 27.55 -12.03
CA ALA A 68 -1.31 28.00 -10.72
C ALA A 68 -0.94 27.00 -9.62
N SER A 69 -1.13 25.70 -9.86
CA SER A 69 -0.79 24.65 -8.90
C SER A 69 0.70 24.62 -8.57
N ARG A 70 1.58 24.75 -9.58
CA ARG A 70 3.03 24.76 -9.36
C ARG A 70 3.47 25.90 -8.45
N ARG A 71 3.00 27.12 -8.70
CA ARG A 71 3.32 28.29 -7.86
C ARG A 71 2.92 28.11 -6.41
N VAL A 72 1.75 27.52 -6.17
CA VAL A 72 1.26 27.27 -4.80
C VAL A 72 2.11 26.21 -4.13
N LEU A 73 2.42 25.09 -4.81
CA LEU A 73 3.20 23.99 -4.23
C LEU A 73 4.66 24.38 -3.96
N GLU A 74 5.26 25.26 -4.77
CA GLU A 74 6.61 25.82 -4.54
C GLU A 74 6.70 26.70 -3.27
N GLN A 75 5.56 27.18 -2.76
CA GLN A 75 5.50 28.02 -1.56
C GLN A 75 5.29 27.23 -0.26
N VAL A 76 5.08 25.92 -0.34
CA VAL A 76 4.87 25.06 0.82
C VAL A 76 6.19 24.41 1.23
N GLU A 77 6.61 24.58 2.48
CA GLU A 77 7.69 23.77 3.04
C GLU A 77 7.18 22.37 3.38
N TRP A 78 7.90 21.35 2.93
CA TRP A 78 7.64 19.93 3.15
C TRP A 78 8.49 19.38 4.30
#